data_AF-A0A9E0H797-F1
#
_entry.id   AF-A0A9E0H797-F1
#
_cell.length_a   1.000
_cell.length_b   1.000
_cell.length_c   1.000
_cell.angle_alpha   90.00
_cell.angle_beta   90.00
_cell.angle_gamma   90.00
#
_symmetry.space_group_name_H-M   'P 1'
#
loop_
_entity.id
_entity.type
_entity.pdbx_description
1 polymer ?
#
loop_
_entity_poly.entity_id
_entity_poly.type
_entity_poly.pdbx_seq_one_letter_code
_entity_poly.pdbx_strand_id
1 'polypeptide(L)'
;MNAAAVLLALVAPATARRLGAGAEARYRGDLVSLLNRLRKDELSALAARLRLAADDDVGGLRAALWRWGALAEAGGSAWLGTPVQPVPSRLGARLLHVAPARGLAPPSPAWPRPIPPPRPPAPPDEEPGDLDLLLAAADRALGVRLPARGRDKGAWGRAAAALLGVIERGADEPDWRGEVELKTVPVARDRDGQWRVTEDPAVAMEGASPLAKLGRVLWLCRAGQGDGATLISWYLLDWDADLARWIRRDLHTRPKGPRGTAARGWYLHKRFFVDAGLYATLNGPPVTP
;
A
#
# COMPACT_ATOMS: atom_id res chain seq x y z
N MET A 1 -25.06 16.02 -12.55
CA MET A 1 -23.86 16.85 -12.89
C MET A 1 -22.64 15.94 -12.87
N ASN A 2 -21.60 16.21 -13.67
CA ASN A 2 -20.33 15.47 -13.65
C ASN A 2 -19.24 16.40 -13.13
N ALA A 3 -18.74 16.17 -11.91
CA ALA A 3 -17.79 17.07 -11.27
C ALA A 3 -16.45 17.13 -12.01
N ALA A 4 -15.98 16.00 -12.55
CA ALA A 4 -14.74 15.97 -13.33
C ALA A 4 -14.83 16.87 -14.57
N ALA A 5 -15.96 16.84 -15.28
CA ALA A 5 -16.20 17.72 -16.43
C ALA A 5 -16.23 19.20 -16.02
N VAL A 6 -16.89 19.54 -14.91
CA VAL A 6 -16.92 20.92 -14.39
C VAL A 6 -15.50 21.39 -14.02
N LEU A 7 -14.73 20.58 -13.29
CA LEU A 7 -13.36 20.95 -12.95
C LEU A 7 -12.47 21.13 -14.19
N LEU A 8 -12.61 20.26 -15.19
CA LEU A 8 -11.87 20.38 -16.45
C LEU A 8 -12.23 21.63 -17.24
N ALA A 9 -13.47 22.12 -17.15
CA ALA A 9 -13.87 23.40 -17.72
C ALA A 9 -13.29 24.61 -16.96
N LEU A 10 -12.92 24.43 -15.69
CA LEU A 10 -12.39 25.48 -14.82
C LEU A 10 -10.85 25.54 -14.74
N VAL A 11 -10.13 24.53 -15.25
CA VAL A 11 -8.66 24.58 -15.27
C VAL A 11 -8.13 25.53 -16.34
N ALA A 12 -6.90 26.01 -16.16
CA ALA A 12 -6.25 26.86 -17.16
C ALA A 12 -6.02 26.09 -18.49
N PRO A 13 -5.99 26.78 -19.65
CA PRO A 13 -5.75 26.13 -20.95
C PRO A 13 -4.44 25.32 -21.00
N ALA A 14 -3.39 25.78 -20.30
CA ALA A 14 -2.12 25.05 -20.20
C ALA A 14 -2.28 23.70 -19.48
N THR A 15 -3.08 23.65 -18.41
CA THR A 15 -3.40 22.41 -17.69
C THR A 15 -4.23 21.48 -18.56
N ALA A 16 -5.26 21.99 -19.27
CA ALA A 16 -6.06 21.18 -20.19
C ALA A 16 -5.18 20.53 -21.27
N ARG A 17 -4.27 21.29 -21.90
CA ARG A 17 -3.29 20.76 -22.86
C ARG A 17 -2.41 19.66 -22.27
N ARG A 18 -1.94 19.84 -21.02
CA ARG A 18 -1.11 18.85 -20.30
C ARG A 18 -1.86 17.56 -19.99
N LEU A 19 -3.15 17.63 -19.71
CA LEU A 19 -4.00 16.45 -19.47
C LEU A 19 -4.31 15.72 -20.79
N GLY A 20 -4.27 16.45 -21.90
CA GLY A 20 -4.40 15.93 -23.26
C GLY A 20 -5.85 15.89 -23.75
N ALA A 21 -6.00 15.67 -25.06
CA ALA A 21 -7.30 15.43 -25.67
C ALA A 21 -7.97 14.19 -25.05
N GLY A 22 -9.28 14.25 -24.83
CA GLY A 22 -10.05 13.17 -24.22
C GLY A 22 -9.96 13.08 -22.69
N ALA A 23 -9.39 14.08 -22.01
CA ALA A 23 -9.32 14.11 -20.55
C ALA A 23 -10.69 13.92 -19.88
N GLU A 24 -11.75 14.55 -20.42
CA GLU A 24 -13.10 14.41 -19.87
C GLU A 24 -13.59 12.95 -19.93
N ALA A 25 -13.44 12.29 -21.09
CA ALA A 25 -13.82 10.89 -21.24
C ALA A 25 -12.99 9.98 -20.33
N ARG A 26 -11.69 10.24 -20.19
CA ARG A 26 -10.76 9.46 -19.34
C ARG A 26 -11.11 9.53 -17.85
N TYR A 27 -11.52 10.70 -17.38
CA TYR A 27 -11.78 10.94 -15.94
C TYR A 27 -13.26 10.96 -15.59
N ARG A 28 -14.14 10.63 -16.54
CA ARG A 28 -15.57 10.48 -16.29
C ARG A 28 -15.79 9.37 -15.25
N GLY A 29 -16.33 9.74 -14.09
CA GLY A 29 -16.55 8.82 -12.97
C GLY A 29 -15.29 8.51 -12.14
N ASP A 30 -14.15 9.16 -12.42
CA ASP A 30 -12.91 8.98 -11.64
C ASP A 30 -12.29 10.33 -11.26
N LEU A 31 -13.04 11.07 -10.44
CA LEU A 31 -12.61 12.36 -9.90
C LEU A 31 -11.30 12.24 -9.10
N VAL A 32 -11.11 11.14 -8.38
CA VAL A 32 -9.89 10.87 -7.60
C VAL A 32 -8.65 10.86 -8.51
N SER A 33 -8.70 10.15 -9.65
CA SER A 33 -7.58 10.11 -10.60
C SER A 33 -7.31 11.47 -11.23
N LEU A 34 -8.36 12.24 -11.57
CA LEU A 34 -8.21 13.62 -12.06
C LEU A 34 -7.47 14.49 -11.04
N LEU A 35 -7.97 14.53 -9.80
CA LEU A 35 -7.40 15.36 -8.74
C LEU A 35 -5.96 14.96 -8.40
N ASN A 36 -5.66 13.66 -8.44
CA ASN A 36 -4.29 13.16 -8.30
C ASN A 36 -3.38 13.60 -9.47
N ARG A 37 -3.91 13.93 -10.64
CA ARG A 37 -3.10 14.39 -11.78
C ARG A 37 -2.81 15.90 -11.76
N LEU A 38 -3.55 16.66 -10.97
CA LEU A 38 -3.35 18.11 -10.80
C LEU A 38 -2.21 18.43 -9.84
N ARG A 39 -1.53 19.55 -10.10
CA ARG A 39 -0.43 20.12 -9.31
C ARG A 39 -0.98 21.06 -8.23
N LYS A 40 -0.13 21.48 -7.27
CA LYS A 40 -0.56 22.32 -6.14
C LYS A 40 -1.23 23.61 -6.61
N ASP A 41 -0.56 24.35 -7.48
CA ASP A 41 -1.04 25.60 -8.08
C ASP A 41 -2.37 25.43 -8.83
N GLU A 42 -2.51 24.35 -9.60
CA GLU A 42 -3.75 24.02 -10.32
C GLU A 42 -4.91 23.72 -9.36
N LEU A 43 -4.64 22.96 -8.29
CA LEU A 43 -5.62 22.65 -7.25
C LEU A 43 -6.03 23.90 -6.45
N SER A 44 -5.06 24.73 -6.04
CA SER A 44 -5.32 25.99 -5.34
C SER A 44 -6.17 26.94 -6.19
N ALA A 45 -5.88 27.06 -7.49
CA ALA A 45 -6.67 27.89 -8.39
C ALA A 45 -8.13 27.39 -8.52
N LEU A 46 -8.34 26.08 -8.60
CA LEU A 46 -9.69 25.50 -8.60
C LEU A 46 -10.41 25.74 -7.28
N ALA A 47 -9.75 25.50 -6.14
CA ALA A 47 -10.33 25.72 -4.82
C ALA A 47 -10.73 27.20 -4.63
N ALA A 48 -9.89 28.14 -5.07
CA ALA A 48 -10.19 29.57 -5.03
C ALA A 48 -11.38 29.94 -5.93
N ARG A 49 -11.43 29.44 -7.17
CA ARG A 49 -12.57 29.66 -8.09
C ARG A 49 -13.88 29.14 -7.53
N LEU A 50 -13.84 28.01 -6.83
CA LEU A 50 -14.99 27.38 -6.19
C LEU A 50 -15.24 27.91 -4.77
N ARG A 51 -14.43 28.86 -4.28
CA ARG A 51 -14.51 29.45 -2.94
C ARG A 51 -14.53 28.40 -1.81
N LEU A 52 -13.71 27.37 -1.96
CA LEU A 52 -13.61 26.29 -0.97
C LEU A 52 -12.64 26.67 0.15
N ALA A 53 -13.04 26.43 1.40
CA ALA A 53 -12.12 26.40 2.52
C ALA A 53 -11.33 25.08 2.47
N ALA A 54 -10.01 25.18 2.34
CA ALA A 54 -9.12 24.04 2.27
C ALA A 54 -7.77 24.38 2.91
N ASP A 55 -7.09 23.36 3.43
CA ASP A 55 -5.71 23.50 3.92
C ASP A 55 -4.77 23.87 2.76
N ASP A 56 -3.72 24.65 3.02
CA ASP A 56 -2.71 25.02 2.01
C ASP A 56 -1.70 23.89 1.71
N ASP A 57 -2.22 22.68 1.56
CA ASP A 57 -1.45 21.54 1.15
C ASP A 57 -2.19 20.73 0.08
N VAL A 58 -1.41 19.98 -0.70
CA VAL A 58 -1.93 19.24 -1.86
C VAL A 58 -2.99 18.20 -1.47
N GLY A 59 -2.84 17.54 -0.33
CA GLY A 59 -3.78 16.52 0.13
C GLY A 59 -5.11 17.13 0.58
N GLY A 60 -5.06 18.22 1.37
CA GLY A 60 -6.21 18.98 1.82
C GLY A 60 -6.98 19.60 0.65
N LEU A 61 -6.28 20.20 -0.30
CA LEU A 61 -6.89 20.73 -1.53
C LEU A 61 -7.61 19.64 -2.34
N ARG A 62 -6.99 18.46 -2.51
CA ARG A 62 -7.63 17.33 -3.19
C ARG A 62 -8.86 16.85 -2.44
N ALA A 63 -8.77 16.70 -1.12
CA ALA A 63 -9.89 16.25 -0.30
C ALA A 63 -11.07 17.24 -0.37
N ALA A 64 -10.80 18.55 -0.30
CA ALA A 64 -11.82 19.58 -0.42
C ALA A 64 -12.50 19.57 -1.81
N LEU A 65 -11.72 19.51 -2.89
CA LEU A 65 -12.24 19.44 -4.25
C LEU A 65 -13.01 18.14 -4.51
N TRP A 66 -12.54 17.01 -3.98
CA TRP A 66 -13.27 15.75 -4.05
C TRP A 66 -14.61 15.85 -3.33
N ARG A 67 -14.63 16.38 -2.09
CA ARG A 67 -15.85 16.52 -1.30
C ARG A 67 -16.85 17.44 -1.97
N TRP A 68 -16.40 18.57 -2.53
CA TRP A 68 -17.23 19.45 -3.34
C TRP A 68 -17.85 18.67 -4.51
N GLY A 69 -17.03 17.96 -5.30
CA GLY A 69 -17.51 17.21 -6.46
C GLY A 69 -18.50 16.11 -6.08
N ALA A 70 -18.20 15.35 -5.02
CA ALA A 70 -19.05 14.29 -4.52
C ALA A 70 -20.42 14.79 -4.04
N LEU A 71 -20.45 15.90 -3.29
CA LEU A 71 -21.71 16.54 -2.88
C LEU A 71 -22.52 17.03 -4.09
N ALA A 72 -21.82 17.60 -5.07
CA ALA A 72 -22.41 18.16 -6.27
C ALA A 72 -23.02 17.05 -7.17
N GLU A 73 -22.35 15.90 -7.27
CA GLU A 73 -22.83 14.73 -8.01
C GLU A 73 -23.99 14.03 -7.30
N ALA A 74 -23.90 13.85 -5.98
CA ALA A 74 -24.89 13.15 -5.18
C ALA A 74 -26.12 14.00 -4.79
N GLY A 75 -26.11 15.31 -5.08
CA GLY A 75 -27.18 16.23 -4.70
C GLY A 75 -27.26 16.51 -3.19
N GLY A 76 -26.21 16.21 -2.43
CA GLY A 76 -26.16 16.39 -0.97
C GLY A 76 -25.22 15.43 -0.27
N SER A 77 -25.17 15.49 1.07
CA SER A 77 -24.26 14.67 1.89
C SER A 77 -24.77 13.28 2.21
N ALA A 78 -26.04 12.97 1.94
CA ALA A 78 -26.69 11.72 2.33
C ALA A 78 -26.01 10.46 1.77
N TRP A 79 -25.36 10.58 0.60
CA TRP A 79 -24.70 9.47 -0.08
C TRP A 79 -23.20 9.35 0.23
N LEU A 80 -22.60 10.36 0.88
CA LEU A 80 -21.17 10.31 1.16
C LEU A 80 -20.84 9.15 2.10
N GLY A 81 -19.87 8.32 1.68
CA GLY A 81 -19.46 7.13 2.42
C GLY A 81 -20.19 5.87 1.96
N THR A 82 -21.32 5.97 1.27
CA THR A 82 -22.03 4.81 0.73
C THR A 82 -21.22 4.12 -0.39
N PRO A 83 -21.53 2.87 -0.75
CA PRO A 83 -20.90 2.19 -1.89
C PRO A 83 -21.01 2.95 -3.23
N VAL A 84 -22.00 3.83 -3.37
CA VAL A 84 -22.22 4.65 -4.57
C VAL A 84 -21.31 5.88 -4.59
N GLN A 85 -20.96 6.42 -3.41
CA GLN A 85 -20.06 7.58 -3.27
C GLN A 85 -19.04 7.35 -2.14
N PRO A 86 -18.13 6.37 -2.27
CA PRO A 86 -17.18 6.01 -1.22
C PRO A 86 -16.22 7.18 -0.97
N VAL A 87 -15.92 7.46 0.29
CA VAL A 87 -14.95 8.51 0.65
C VAL A 87 -13.53 7.97 0.45
N PRO A 88 -12.69 8.58 -0.41
CA PRO A 88 -11.31 8.16 -0.55
C PRO A 88 -10.53 8.52 0.71
N SER A 89 -9.62 7.64 1.11
CA SER A 89 -8.64 7.93 2.15
C SER A 89 -7.58 8.88 1.60
N ARG A 90 -7.17 9.83 2.45
CA ARG A 90 -6.00 10.67 2.19
C ARG A 90 -4.76 9.94 2.67
N LEU A 91 -3.78 9.77 1.78
CA LEU A 91 -2.46 9.22 2.11
C LEU A 91 -1.36 10.15 1.60
N GLY A 92 -0.76 10.89 2.52
CA GLY A 92 0.12 12.01 2.23
C GLY A 92 -0.58 13.06 1.36
N ALA A 93 -0.13 13.19 0.12
CA ALA A 93 -0.73 14.11 -0.84
C ALA A 93 -1.82 13.47 -1.71
N ARG A 94 -2.00 12.14 -1.69
CA ARG A 94 -2.86 11.42 -2.65
C ARG A 94 -4.22 11.11 -2.04
N LEU A 95 -5.23 11.00 -2.89
CA LEU A 95 -6.51 10.36 -2.58
C LEU A 95 -6.51 8.95 -3.12
N LEU A 96 -6.98 7.98 -2.34
CA LEU A 96 -7.01 6.56 -2.69
C LEU A 96 -8.30 5.93 -2.17
N HIS A 97 -8.95 5.09 -2.98
CA HIS A 97 -9.93 4.15 -2.45
C HIS A 97 -9.18 2.94 -1.91
N VAL A 98 -9.20 2.77 -0.59
CA VAL A 98 -8.57 1.63 0.08
C VAL A 98 -9.55 0.47 0.03
N ALA A 99 -9.10 -0.67 -0.50
CA ALA A 99 -9.90 -1.88 -0.50
C ALA A 99 -10.04 -2.42 0.94
N PRO A 100 -11.16 -3.10 1.26
CA PRO A 100 -11.25 -3.86 2.51
C PRO A 100 -10.14 -4.92 2.58
N ALA A 101 -9.82 -5.37 3.79
CA ALA A 101 -8.88 -6.48 3.99
C ALA A 101 -9.42 -7.75 3.31
N ARG A 102 -8.56 -8.44 2.56
CA ARG A 102 -8.89 -9.71 1.87
C ARG A 102 -8.24 -10.92 2.51
N GLY A 103 -7.05 -10.72 3.07
CA GLY A 103 -6.27 -11.74 3.75
C GLY A 103 -6.42 -11.68 5.27
N LEU A 104 -5.60 -12.48 5.95
CA LEU A 104 -5.54 -12.53 7.40
C LEU A 104 -4.50 -11.54 7.92
N ALA A 105 -4.79 -10.92 9.07
CA ALA A 105 -3.88 -10.02 9.77
C ALA A 105 -4.10 -10.18 11.28
N PRO A 106 -3.10 -9.82 12.12
CA PRO A 106 -3.29 -9.87 13.55
C PRO A 106 -4.32 -8.81 13.98
N PRO A 107 -5.07 -9.02 15.07
CA PRO A 107 -5.97 -8.01 15.59
C PRO A 107 -5.21 -6.72 15.95
N SER A 108 -5.93 -5.59 15.97
CA SER A 108 -5.38 -4.31 16.43
C SER A 108 -6.32 -3.68 17.45
N PRO A 109 -5.79 -3.22 18.61
CA PRO A 109 -6.62 -2.58 19.62
C PRO A 109 -7.05 -1.16 19.26
N ALA A 110 -6.39 -0.52 18.29
CA ALA A 110 -6.66 0.84 17.86
C ALA A 110 -6.15 1.09 16.44
N TRP A 111 -6.69 2.12 15.79
CA TRP A 111 -6.38 2.50 14.42
C TRP A 111 -5.96 3.98 14.33
N PRO A 112 -4.94 4.35 13.52
CA PRO A 112 -3.98 3.46 12.85
C PRO A 112 -3.21 2.59 13.84
N ARG A 113 -2.76 1.41 13.39
CA ARG A 113 -2.10 0.41 14.24
C ARG A 113 -0.95 1.06 15.04
N PRO A 114 -0.87 0.85 16.36
CA PRO A 114 0.27 1.33 17.14
C PRO A 114 1.53 0.52 16.81
N ILE A 115 2.70 1.11 17.01
CA ILE A 115 3.94 0.32 17.06
C ILE A 115 3.88 -0.50 18.35
N PRO A 116 3.95 -1.85 18.31
CA PRO A 116 3.95 -2.66 19.51
C PRO A 116 5.13 -2.31 20.44
N PRO A 117 5.01 -2.48 21.76
CA PRO A 117 6.14 -2.35 22.67
C PRO A 117 7.31 -3.25 22.23
N PRO A 118 8.57 -2.79 22.40
CA PRO A 118 9.73 -3.61 22.07
C PRO A 118 9.73 -4.94 22.82
N ARG A 119 10.05 -6.03 22.11
CA ARG A 119 10.17 -7.38 22.68
C ARG A 119 11.49 -8.03 22.28
N PRO A 120 12.07 -8.89 23.14
CA PRO A 120 13.18 -9.73 22.72
C PRO A 120 12.72 -10.74 21.66
N PRO A 121 13.62 -11.16 20.74
CA PRO A 121 13.32 -12.24 19.81
C PRO A 121 13.07 -13.56 20.57
N ALA A 122 12.04 -14.29 20.16
CA ALA A 122 11.70 -15.61 20.68
C ALA A 122 11.30 -16.55 19.51
N PRO A 123 12.25 -16.88 18.63
CA PRO A 123 12.00 -17.82 17.53
C PRO A 123 11.61 -19.19 18.08
N PRO A 124 10.76 -19.96 17.38
CA PRO A 124 10.49 -21.35 17.76
C PRO A 124 11.76 -22.20 17.58
N ASP A 125 11.89 -23.26 18.39
CA ASP A 125 13.02 -24.19 18.32
C ASP A 125 13.00 -25.04 17.04
N GLU A 126 11.82 -25.27 16.48
CA GLU A 126 11.58 -26.05 15.27
C GLU A 126 10.83 -25.23 14.21
N GLU A 127 10.99 -25.59 12.93
CA GLU A 127 10.20 -25.01 11.84
C GLU A 127 8.70 -25.27 12.09
N PRO A 128 7.81 -24.26 12.01
CA PRO A 128 6.39 -24.44 12.27
C PRO A 128 5.79 -25.58 11.43
N GLY A 129 5.10 -26.52 12.08
CA GLY A 129 4.55 -27.72 11.43
C GLY A 129 3.30 -27.48 10.59
N ASP A 130 2.59 -26.37 10.84
CA ASP A 130 1.38 -25.97 10.13
C ASP A 130 1.25 -24.44 10.04
N LEU A 131 0.21 -23.98 9.33
CA LEU A 131 -0.04 -22.55 9.09
C LEU A 131 -0.36 -21.81 10.39
N ASP A 132 -1.10 -22.41 11.32
CA ASP A 132 -1.48 -21.76 12.57
C ASP A 132 -0.24 -21.51 13.45
N LEU A 133 0.68 -22.48 13.50
CA LEU A 133 1.98 -22.34 14.17
C LEU A 133 2.85 -21.28 13.49
N LEU A 134 2.83 -21.17 12.16
CA LEU A 134 3.53 -20.11 11.42
C LEU A 134 2.96 -18.73 11.77
N LEU A 135 1.65 -18.57 11.79
CA LEU A 135 0.99 -17.32 12.15
C LEU A 135 1.20 -16.96 13.63
N ALA A 136 1.18 -17.95 14.53
CA ALA A 136 1.52 -17.76 15.94
C ALA A 136 2.99 -17.31 16.11
N ALA A 137 3.92 -17.83 15.29
CA ALA A 137 5.28 -17.34 15.27
C ALA A 137 5.37 -15.89 14.75
N ALA A 138 4.59 -15.54 13.71
CA ALA A 138 4.48 -14.18 13.22
C ALA A 138 3.90 -13.20 14.26
N ASP A 139 2.94 -13.63 15.08
CA ASP A 139 2.40 -12.88 16.22
C ASP A 139 3.45 -12.65 17.31
N ARG A 140 4.22 -13.68 17.67
CA ARG A 140 5.33 -13.54 18.64
C ARG A 140 6.41 -12.58 18.15
N ALA A 141 6.60 -12.47 16.84
CA ALA A 141 7.57 -11.57 16.23
C ALA A 141 7.14 -10.09 16.22
N LEU A 142 5.88 -9.77 16.53
CA LEU A 142 5.42 -8.38 16.61
C LEU A 142 6.10 -7.64 17.78
N GLY A 143 6.63 -6.45 17.52
CA GLY A 143 7.42 -5.67 18.47
C GLY A 143 8.90 -6.07 18.54
N VAL A 144 9.32 -7.14 17.85
CA VAL A 144 10.73 -7.50 17.74
C VAL A 144 11.44 -6.56 16.77
N ARG A 145 12.61 -6.09 17.18
CA ARG A 145 13.48 -5.24 16.36
C ARG A 145 14.40 -6.08 15.49
N LEU A 146 14.26 -5.93 14.18
CA LEU A 146 15.23 -6.38 13.19
C LEU A 146 16.51 -5.52 13.28
N PRO A 147 17.69 -6.14 13.13
CA PRO A 147 18.96 -5.44 13.21
C PRO A 147 19.11 -4.42 12.06
N ALA A 148 20.18 -3.63 12.13
CA ALA A 148 20.54 -2.73 11.05
C ALA A 148 20.73 -3.49 9.74
N ARG A 149 20.17 -2.97 8.64
CA ARG A 149 20.27 -3.64 7.33
C ARG A 149 21.72 -3.76 6.83
N GLY A 150 22.56 -2.79 7.19
CA GLY A 150 23.88 -2.64 6.59
C GLY A 150 23.80 -2.53 5.06
N ARG A 151 24.81 -3.09 4.37
CA ARG A 151 24.90 -3.11 2.90
C ARG A 151 24.06 -4.22 2.25
N ASP A 152 23.61 -5.21 3.03
CA ASP A 152 22.90 -6.37 2.50
C ASP A 152 21.39 -6.10 2.41
N LYS A 153 20.90 -6.03 1.17
CA LYS A 153 19.47 -5.80 0.88
C LYS A 153 18.57 -6.95 1.35
N GLY A 154 19.11 -8.17 1.51
CA GLY A 154 18.39 -9.37 1.96
C GLY A 154 18.39 -9.59 3.48
N ALA A 155 19.18 -8.82 4.24
CA ALA A 155 19.38 -9.06 5.67
C ALA A 155 18.08 -9.07 6.48
N TRP A 156 17.16 -8.13 6.21
CA TRP A 156 15.87 -8.08 6.89
C TRP A 156 14.95 -9.25 6.53
N GLY A 157 15.02 -9.75 5.29
CA GLY A 157 14.26 -10.94 4.88
C GLY A 157 14.70 -12.17 5.67
N ARG A 158 16.01 -12.44 5.71
CA ARG A 158 16.57 -13.58 6.45
C ARG A 158 16.36 -13.45 7.96
N ALA A 159 16.57 -12.26 8.53
CA ALA A 159 16.32 -12.01 9.95
C ALA A 159 14.84 -12.26 10.30
N ALA A 160 13.91 -11.81 9.45
CA ALA A 160 12.49 -12.04 9.69
C ALA A 160 12.10 -13.51 9.52
N ALA A 161 12.63 -14.23 8.53
CA ALA A 161 12.41 -15.67 8.39
C ALA A 161 12.93 -16.45 9.62
N ALA A 162 14.12 -16.10 10.12
CA ALA A 162 14.69 -16.68 11.32
C ALA A 162 13.82 -16.45 12.57
N LEU A 163 13.18 -15.28 12.71
CA LEU A 163 12.23 -15.04 13.81
C LEU A 163 11.01 -15.96 13.78
N LEU A 164 10.62 -16.43 12.58
CA LEU A 164 9.51 -17.36 12.40
C LEU A 164 9.95 -18.84 12.44
N GLY A 165 11.25 -19.11 12.60
CA GLY A 165 11.81 -20.46 12.53
C GLY A 165 11.80 -21.07 11.12
N VAL A 166 11.65 -20.25 10.08
CA VAL A 166 11.62 -20.75 8.70
C VAL A 166 13.03 -21.00 8.22
N ILE A 167 13.25 -22.20 7.69
CA ILE A 167 14.54 -22.63 7.16
C ILE A 167 14.68 -22.10 5.73
N GLU A 168 15.83 -21.51 5.39
CA GLU A 168 16.07 -20.98 4.05
C GLU A 168 16.09 -22.12 3.02
N ARG A 169 15.20 -22.02 2.02
CA ARG A 169 15.08 -22.96 0.89
C ARG A 169 15.57 -22.32 -0.41
N GLY A 170 15.73 -23.14 -1.45
CA GLY A 170 16.21 -22.70 -2.77
C GLY A 170 15.37 -21.59 -3.40
N ALA A 171 15.91 -20.94 -4.44
CA ALA A 171 15.37 -19.69 -4.98
C ALA A 171 14.01 -19.79 -5.70
N ASP A 172 13.58 -21.00 -6.08
CA ASP A 172 12.43 -21.21 -6.97
C ASP A 172 11.13 -21.60 -6.25
N GLU A 173 11.21 -21.95 -4.96
CA GLU A 173 10.06 -22.36 -4.15
C GLU A 173 9.67 -21.29 -3.12
N PRO A 174 8.42 -21.30 -2.64
CA PRO A 174 8.02 -20.54 -1.46
C PRO A 174 8.82 -20.95 -0.21
N ASP A 175 9.12 -19.97 0.64
CA ASP A 175 10.06 -20.13 1.74
C ASP A 175 9.64 -21.19 2.78
N TRP A 176 8.46 -21.05 3.39
CA TRP A 176 7.99 -22.00 4.41
C TRP A 176 7.36 -23.22 3.74
N ARG A 177 8.05 -24.36 3.86
CA ARG A 177 7.61 -25.69 3.40
C ARG A 177 7.22 -25.77 1.90
N GLY A 178 7.65 -24.82 1.08
CA GLY A 178 7.22 -24.73 -0.32
C GLY A 178 5.79 -24.20 -0.51
N GLU A 179 5.15 -23.72 0.56
CA GLU A 179 3.73 -23.35 0.59
C GLU A 179 3.50 -21.84 0.76
N VAL A 180 4.30 -21.16 1.59
CA VAL A 180 4.13 -19.72 1.90
C VAL A 180 5.43 -18.97 1.64
N GLU A 181 5.38 -17.94 0.79
CA GLU A 181 6.50 -17.02 0.61
C GLU A 181 6.51 -15.98 1.74
N LEU A 182 7.68 -15.74 2.33
CA LEU A 182 7.87 -14.75 3.38
C LEU A 182 8.50 -13.50 2.79
N LYS A 183 7.82 -12.36 2.93
CA LYS A 183 8.35 -11.08 2.47
C LYS A 183 8.22 -10.03 3.55
N THR A 184 9.28 -9.22 3.72
CA THR A 184 9.14 -7.99 4.49
C THR A 184 8.67 -6.85 3.59
N VAL A 185 7.76 -6.01 4.09
CA VAL A 185 7.29 -4.81 3.41
C VAL A 185 7.52 -3.59 4.31
N PRO A 186 8.26 -2.56 3.85
CA PRO A 186 8.48 -1.39 4.68
C PRO A 186 7.25 -0.51 4.72
N VAL A 187 6.95 -0.05 5.93
CA VAL A 187 5.89 0.91 6.17
C VAL A 187 6.41 2.10 6.95
N ALA A 188 5.80 3.26 6.74
CA ALA A 188 6.05 4.46 7.52
C ALA A 188 4.74 5.22 7.71
N ARG A 189 4.65 6.01 8.78
CA ARG A 189 3.56 6.96 8.93
C ARG A 189 3.77 8.14 7.98
N ASP A 190 2.70 8.60 7.35
CA ASP A 190 2.66 9.91 6.74
C ASP A 190 2.42 11.00 7.80
N ARG A 191 2.31 12.25 7.35
CA ARG A 191 2.07 13.41 8.22
C ARG A 191 0.73 13.38 8.95
N ASP A 192 -0.22 12.60 8.45
CA ASP A 192 -1.56 12.43 9.03
C ASP A 192 -1.61 11.21 9.96
N GLY A 193 -0.44 10.61 10.25
CA GLY A 193 -0.28 9.46 11.11
C GLY A 193 -0.66 8.12 10.46
N GLN A 194 -1.02 8.12 9.17
CA GLN A 194 -1.46 6.92 8.45
C GLN A 194 -0.26 6.11 7.95
N TRP A 195 -0.32 4.79 8.10
CA TRP A 195 0.68 3.88 7.55
C TRP A 195 0.60 3.80 6.03
N ARG A 196 1.76 3.84 5.39
CA ARG A 196 1.92 3.60 3.95
C ARG A 196 3.10 2.72 3.65
N VAL A 197 3.00 1.94 2.58
CA VAL A 197 4.16 1.23 2.01
C VAL A 197 5.08 2.25 1.34
N THR A 198 6.37 2.19 1.67
CA THR A 198 7.34 3.23 1.25
C THR A 198 8.10 2.86 -0.01
N GLU A 199 8.34 1.58 -0.25
CA GLU A 199 9.09 1.07 -1.39
C GLU A 199 8.39 -0.13 -2.03
N ASP A 200 8.71 -0.40 -3.29
CA ASP A 200 8.19 -1.57 -4.00
C ASP A 200 9.00 -2.80 -3.53
N PRO A 201 8.38 -3.79 -2.87
CA PRO A 201 9.12 -4.96 -2.40
C PRO A 201 9.59 -5.82 -3.58
N ALA A 202 10.80 -6.36 -3.44
CA ALA A 202 11.35 -7.32 -4.38
C ALA A 202 10.67 -8.69 -4.21
N VAL A 203 10.24 -9.28 -5.31
CA VAL A 203 9.60 -10.60 -5.36
C VAL A 203 10.64 -11.66 -5.68
N ALA A 204 11.27 -11.58 -6.85
CA ALA A 204 12.21 -12.59 -7.36
C ALA A 204 13.28 -11.96 -8.29
N MET A 205 14.29 -12.73 -8.69
CA MET A 205 15.18 -12.35 -9.79
C MET A 205 14.48 -12.55 -11.14
N GLU A 206 14.91 -11.81 -12.17
CA GLU A 206 14.53 -12.10 -13.55
C GLU A 206 15.02 -13.51 -13.94
N GLY A 207 14.14 -14.34 -14.51
CA GLY A 207 14.38 -15.77 -14.79
C GLY A 207 13.65 -16.72 -13.84
N ALA A 208 13.32 -16.30 -12.62
CA ALA A 208 12.45 -17.06 -11.72
C ALA A 208 10.97 -16.86 -12.08
N SER A 209 10.09 -17.71 -11.53
CA SER A 209 8.62 -17.56 -11.66
C SER A 209 8.08 -16.67 -10.52
N PRO A 210 7.86 -15.35 -10.72
CA PRO A 210 7.35 -14.49 -9.66
C PRO A 210 5.92 -14.87 -9.25
N LEU A 211 5.13 -15.44 -10.17
CA LEU A 211 3.75 -15.83 -9.87
C LEU A 211 3.69 -17.05 -8.95
N ALA A 212 4.64 -17.99 -9.07
CA ALA A 212 4.72 -19.12 -8.15
C ALA A 212 4.96 -18.65 -6.70
N LYS A 213 5.90 -17.71 -6.51
CA LYS A 213 6.18 -17.10 -5.20
C LYS A 213 5.02 -16.27 -4.65
N LEU A 214 4.17 -15.73 -5.52
CA LEU A 214 3.05 -14.88 -5.10
C LEU A 214 1.76 -15.66 -4.82
N GLY A 215 1.75 -17.00 -5.00
CA GLY A 215 0.58 -17.86 -4.79
C GLY A 215 -0.01 -17.80 -3.37
N ARG A 216 0.86 -17.66 -2.37
CA ARG A 216 0.48 -17.43 -0.97
C ARG A 216 1.64 -16.72 -0.28
N VAL A 217 1.38 -15.53 0.25
CA VAL A 217 2.46 -14.67 0.77
C VAL A 217 2.12 -14.16 2.17
N LEU A 218 3.06 -14.34 3.09
CA LEU A 218 3.05 -13.70 4.40
C LEU A 218 3.89 -12.42 4.36
N TRP A 219 3.21 -11.28 4.30
CA TRP A 219 3.83 -9.96 4.31
C TRP A 219 4.09 -9.47 5.74
N LEU A 220 5.35 -9.45 6.16
CA LEU A 220 5.79 -8.92 7.43
C LEU A 220 6.02 -7.41 7.33
N CYS A 221 5.13 -6.63 7.94
CA CYS A 221 5.16 -5.17 7.89
C CYS A 221 6.19 -4.63 8.87
N ARG A 222 7.21 -3.93 8.35
CA ARG A 222 8.31 -3.38 9.15
C ARG A 222 8.33 -1.86 9.15
N ALA A 223 8.34 -1.25 10.32
CA ALA A 223 8.51 0.19 10.49
C ALA A 223 9.98 0.51 10.80
N GLY A 224 10.59 1.42 10.04
CA GLY A 224 11.98 1.84 10.31
C GLY A 224 12.11 2.58 11.64
N GLN A 225 13.13 2.24 12.43
CA GLN A 225 13.44 2.90 13.69
C GLN A 225 14.96 3.01 13.86
N GLY A 226 15.50 4.21 13.62
CA GLY A 226 16.94 4.43 13.56
C GLY A 226 17.57 3.66 12.39
N ASP A 227 18.57 2.84 12.68
CA ASP A 227 19.26 1.97 11.73
C ASP A 227 18.55 0.63 11.45
N GLY A 228 17.64 0.21 12.34
CA GLY A 228 16.89 -1.03 12.27
C GLY A 228 15.42 -0.85 11.88
N ALA A 229 14.63 -1.90 12.08
CA ALA A 229 13.19 -1.86 11.85
C ALA A 229 12.43 -2.75 12.83
N THR A 230 11.24 -2.35 13.24
CA THR A 230 10.37 -3.13 14.13
C THR A 230 9.26 -3.77 13.33
N LEU A 231 8.99 -5.06 13.55
CA LEU A 231 7.82 -5.72 12.96
C LEU A 231 6.55 -5.24 13.67
N ILE A 232 5.62 -4.64 12.94
CA ILE A 232 4.40 -4.04 13.52
C ILE A 232 3.13 -4.82 13.19
N SER A 233 3.14 -5.61 12.12
CA SER A 233 2.00 -6.43 11.68
C SER A 233 2.49 -7.52 10.73
N TRP A 234 1.66 -8.50 10.47
CA TRP A 234 1.76 -9.39 9.31
C TRP A 234 0.46 -9.35 8.49
N TYR A 235 0.52 -9.79 7.24
CA TYR A 235 -0.64 -9.93 6.36
C TYR A 235 -0.46 -11.15 5.46
N LEU A 236 -1.22 -12.21 5.74
CA LEU A 236 -1.25 -13.40 4.92
C LEU A 236 -2.26 -13.20 3.79
N LEU A 237 -1.80 -13.35 2.55
CA LEU A 237 -2.63 -13.17 1.37
C LEU A 237 -2.54 -14.40 0.47
N ASP A 238 -3.70 -15.00 0.21
CA ASP A 238 -3.87 -16.13 -0.69
C ASP A 238 -4.25 -15.65 -2.08
N TRP A 239 -3.79 -16.39 -3.09
CA TRP A 239 -4.09 -16.11 -4.48
C TRP A 239 -5.55 -16.35 -4.82
N ASP A 240 -6.20 -15.31 -5.34
CA ASP A 240 -7.52 -15.38 -5.98
C ASP A 240 -7.47 -14.73 -7.38
N ALA A 241 -8.60 -14.76 -8.09
CA ALA A 241 -8.70 -14.20 -9.45
C ALA A 241 -8.48 -12.68 -9.50
N ASP A 242 -8.89 -11.94 -8.45
CA ASP A 242 -8.67 -10.50 -8.35
C ASP A 242 -7.22 -10.17 -8.09
N LEU A 243 -6.58 -10.93 -7.20
CA LEU A 243 -5.18 -10.79 -6.86
C LEU A 243 -4.31 -11.06 -8.08
N ALA A 244 -4.62 -12.10 -8.86
CA ALA A 244 -3.95 -12.38 -10.12
C ALA A 244 -4.00 -11.18 -11.08
N ARG A 245 -5.16 -10.53 -11.18
CA ARG A 245 -5.33 -9.33 -12.02
C ARG A 245 -4.48 -8.16 -11.51
N TRP A 246 -4.42 -7.92 -10.20
CA TRP A 246 -3.63 -6.83 -9.63
C TRP A 246 -2.14 -7.09 -9.69
N ILE A 247 -1.70 -8.33 -9.43
CA ILE A 247 -0.31 -8.74 -9.60
C ILE A 247 0.11 -8.48 -11.04
N ARG A 248 -0.66 -8.93 -12.05
CA ARG A 248 -0.32 -8.68 -13.46
C ARG A 248 -0.22 -7.19 -13.80
N ARG A 249 -1.04 -6.35 -13.17
CA ARG A 249 -1.03 -4.89 -13.38
C ARG A 249 0.18 -4.21 -12.73
N ASP A 250 0.55 -4.64 -11.53
CA ASP A 250 1.50 -3.92 -10.66
C ASP A 250 2.89 -4.57 -10.59
N LEU A 251 3.03 -5.80 -11.06
CA LEU A 251 4.30 -6.49 -11.19
C LEU A 251 5.12 -5.89 -12.33
N HIS A 252 6.36 -5.54 -12.04
CA HIS A 252 7.25 -4.90 -13.01
C HIS A 252 8.71 -5.24 -12.70
N THR A 253 9.60 -5.04 -13.67
CA THR A 253 11.03 -5.28 -13.48
C THR A 253 11.80 -3.98 -13.23
N ARG A 254 12.84 -4.06 -12.38
CA ARG A 254 13.81 -2.97 -12.18
C ARG A 254 15.23 -3.53 -12.09
N PRO A 255 16.27 -2.73 -12.38
CA PRO A 255 17.65 -3.12 -12.10
C PRO A 255 17.83 -3.51 -10.63
N LYS A 256 18.46 -4.65 -10.37
CA LYS A 256 18.68 -5.19 -9.02
C LYS A 256 20.15 -5.53 -8.83
N GLY A 257 20.84 -4.72 -8.01
CA GLY A 257 22.24 -4.93 -7.65
C GLY A 257 23.01 -3.61 -7.53
N PRO A 258 24.34 -3.62 -7.63
CA PRO A 258 25.17 -2.42 -7.67
C PRO A 258 24.94 -1.61 -8.95
N ARG A 259 25.39 -0.35 -8.96
CA ARG A 259 25.27 0.56 -10.12
C ARG A 259 25.96 -0.09 -11.33
N GLY A 260 25.25 -0.13 -12.47
CA GLY A 260 25.75 -0.69 -13.72
C GLY A 260 25.47 -2.19 -13.92
N THR A 261 24.79 -2.85 -12.98
CA THR A 261 24.37 -4.25 -13.20
C THR A 261 23.31 -4.35 -14.30
N ALA A 262 23.42 -5.39 -15.12
CA ALA A 262 22.38 -5.79 -16.07
C ALA A 262 21.27 -6.64 -15.42
N ALA A 263 21.51 -7.16 -14.20
CA ALA A 263 20.56 -8.01 -13.51
C ALA A 263 19.28 -7.23 -13.18
N ARG A 264 18.13 -7.83 -13.48
CA ARG A 264 16.83 -7.27 -13.09
C ARG A 264 16.17 -8.15 -12.05
N GLY A 265 15.29 -7.55 -11.27
CA GLY A 265 14.41 -8.24 -10.34
C GLY A 265 12.97 -7.89 -10.64
N TRP A 266 12.06 -8.79 -10.26
CA TRP A 266 10.63 -8.55 -10.20
C TRP A 266 10.29 -7.80 -8.92
N TYR A 267 9.46 -6.77 -9.05
CA TYR A 267 8.99 -5.92 -7.97
C TYR A 267 7.50 -5.74 -8.06
N LEU A 268 6.86 -5.63 -6.90
CA LEU A 268 5.43 -5.33 -6.82
C LEU A 268 5.26 -3.85 -6.52
N HIS A 269 4.57 -3.12 -7.40
CA HIS A 269 4.35 -1.70 -7.17
C HIS A 269 3.51 -1.49 -5.92
N LYS A 270 3.91 -0.55 -5.04
CA LYS A 270 3.25 -0.31 -3.74
C LYS A 270 1.74 -0.04 -3.80
N ARG A 271 1.21 0.37 -4.96
CA ARG A 271 -0.24 0.49 -5.20
C ARG A 271 -0.97 -0.84 -4.99
N PHE A 272 -0.32 -1.96 -5.29
CA PHE A 272 -0.87 -3.28 -5.05
C PHE A 272 -1.41 -3.44 -3.62
N PHE A 273 -0.68 -2.95 -2.62
CA PHE A 273 -1.06 -3.07 -1.21
C PHE A 273 -2.29 -2.24 -0.82
N VAL A 274 -2.63 -1.22 -1.61
CA VAL A 274 -3.88 -0.46 -1.44
C VAL A 274 -5.06 -1.30 -1.91
N ASP A 275 -4.94 -1.91 -3.09
CA ASP A 275 -6.00 -2.68 -3.73
C ASP A 275 -6.13 -4.08 -3.09
N ALA A 276 -5.02 -4.65 -2.60
CA ALA A 276 -4.97 -5.92 -1.90
C ALA A 276 -5.44 -5.85 -0.43
N GLY A 277 -5.79 -4.66 0.08
CA GLY A 277 -6.36 -4.50 1.42
C GLY A 277 -5.36 -4.43 2.58
N LEU A 278 -4.05 -4.43 2.33
CA LEU A 278 -3.06 -4.30 3.41
C LEU A 278 -3.23 -2.98 4.19
N TYR A 279 -3.62 -1.90 3.51
CA TYR A 279 -3.83 -0.62 4.21
C TYR A 279 -4.98 -0.67 5.20
N ALA A 280 -6.03 -1.45 4.93
CA ALA A 280 -7.13 -1.63 5.87
C ALA A 280 -6.67 -2.33 7.16
N THR A 281 -5.69 -3.25 7.07
CA THR A 281 -5.15 -3.97 8.24
C THR A 281 -4.11 -3.18 9.05
N LEU A 282 -3.66 -2.03 8.52
CA LEU A 282 -2.74 -1.11 9.17
C LEU A 282 -3.44 0.15 9.68
N ASN A 283 -4.42 0.66 8.96
CA ASN A 283 -5.06 1.95 9.22
C ASN A 283 -6.50 1.85 9.71
N GLY A 284 -7.04 0.63 9.76
CA GLY A 284 -8.45 0.37 10.05
C GLY A 284 -9.25 0.15 8.78
N PRO A 285 -10.42 -0.50 8.89
CA PRO A 285 -11.29 -0.71 7.74
C PRO A 285 -11.62 0.65 7.10
N PRO A 286 -11.74 0.72 5.76
CA PRO A 286 -12.29 1.91 5.14
C PRO A 286 -13.62 2.22 5.81
N VAL A 287 -13.84 3.50 6.15
CA VAL A 287 -15.07 3.94 6.80
C VAL A 287 -16.23 3.52 5.91
N THR A 288 -16.91 2.46 6.33
CA THR A 288 -18.13 1.97 5.71
C THR A 288 -19.24 2.48 6.63
N PRO A 289 -20.23 3.22 6.12
CA PRO A 289 -21.33 3.73 6.92
C PRO A 289 -22.10 2.60 7.60
#